data_AF-A0A8B8EZK5-F1
#
_entry.id   AF-A0A8B8EZK5-F1
#
_cell.length_a   1.000
_cell.length_b   1.000
_cell.length_c   1.000
_cell.angle_alpha   90.00
_cell.angle_beta   90.00
_cell.angle_gamma   90.00
#
_symmetry.space_group_name_H-M   'P 1'
#
loop_
_entity.id
_entity.type
_entity.pdbx_description
1 polymer ?
#
loop_
_entity_poly.entity_id
_entity_poly.type
_entity_poly.pdbx_seq_one_letter_code
_entity_poly.pdbx_strand_id
1 'polypeptide(L)'
;MSYEKITCPLNKAHRVLDRRMPYHLIKCKKKYRDEDLETCPFNAKHVFLKPGLRSHLETCPDKADFEAKMAYDNQKKPSGFLGLPVYEDKVIRCEENWDDQILPATQAREDKQFPTRQDPGFVSRCTTNSETEKIPQEEGQRTSTKSKLKKSIQSLSAVFASGLSMVGTRRGCPGYAKEDEGSEDSLEDCHKQLKKIEKKLRQIQLLEDKEQEGHTLNTEEVAKVGMKAKLTQQKENLQEKMYSD
;
A
#
# COMPACT_ATOMS: atom_id res chain seq x y z
N MET A 1 11.78 5.89 18.22
CA MET A 1 10.60 5.13 17.74
C MET A 1 10.05 4.27 18.87
N SER A 2 8.94 4.69 19.48
CA SER A 2 8.26 3.95 20.55
C SER A 2 7.57 2.69 20.00
N TYR A 3 7.77 1.54 20.64
CA TYR A 3 7.12 0.27 20.33
C TYR A 3 5.92 0.04 21.24
N GLU A 4 4.90 0.88 21.10
CA GLU A 4 3.68 0.72 21.88
C GLU A 4 2.79 -0.38 21.31
N LYS A 5 2.41 -1.33 22.17
CA LYS A 5 1.50 -2.44 21.84
C LYS A 5 0.14 -2.14 22.46
N ILE A 6 -0.86 -2.00 21.61
CA ILE A 6 -2.24 -1.76 21.99
C ILE A 6 -3.08 -3.04 21.83
N THR A 7 -4.14 -3.14 22.62
CA THR A 7 -5.06 -4.30 22.58
C THR A 7 -6.07 -4.11 21.44
N CYS A 8 -6.38 -5.18 20.72
CA CYS A 8 -7.36 -5.13 19.62
C CYS A 8 -8.79 -4.90 20.15
N PRO A 9 -9.57 -3.96 19.58
CA PRO A 9 -10.97 -3.73 19.95
C PRO A 9 -11.88 -4.93 19.72
N LEU A 10 -11.60 -5.75 18.70
CA LEU A 10 -12.44 -6.91 18.32
C LEU A 10 -12.15 -8.15 19.18
N ASN A 11 -10.93 -8.29 19.67
CA ASN A 11 -10.53 -9.44 20.47
C ASN A 11 -9.44 -9.04 21.46
N LYS A 12 -9.80 -9.06 22.75
CA LYS A 12 -8.91 -8.70 23.86
C LYS A 12 -7.67 -9.61 23.98
N ALA A 13 -7.69 -10.80 23.37
CA ALA A 13 -6.54 -11.70 23.33
C ALA A 13 -5.42 -11.22 22.40
N HIS A 14 -5.71 -10.36 21.43
CA HIS A 14 -4.72 -9.87 20.49
C HIS A 14 -4.05 -8.59 21.01
N ARG A 15 -2.72 -8.63 21.16
CA ARG A 15 -1.87 -7.45 21.41
C ARG A 15 -1.04 -7.16 20.17
N VAL A 16 -1.17 -5.94 19.63
CA VAL A 16 -0.61 -5.57 18.33
C VAL A 16 0.09 -4.22 18.44
N LEU A 17 1.18 -4.06 17.70
CA LEU A 17 1.84 -2.76 17.58
C LEU A 17 0.89 -1.73 16.96
N ASP A 18 0.89 -0.52 17.47
CA ASP A 18 -0.03 0.54 17.02
C ASP A 18 0.02 0.77 15.49
N ARG A 19 1.24 0.81 14.93
CA ARG A 19 1.45 0.94 13.47
C ARG A 19 0.89 -0.22 12.65
N ARG A 20 0.77 -1.41 13.24
CA ARG A 20 0.23 -2.61 12.56
C ARG A 20 -1.27 -2.81 12.81
N MET A 21 -1.89 -1.97 13.65
CA MET A 21 -3.31 -2.10 13.99
C MET A 21 -4.23 -2.07 12.76
N PRO A 22 -4.08 -1.15 11.77
CA PRO A 22 -4.94 -1.15 10.59
C PRO A 22 -4.91 -2.47 9.82
N TYR A 23 -3.71 -3.01 9.58
CA TYR A 23 -3.52 -4.30 8.91
C TYR A 23 -4.07 -5.47 9.73
N HIS A 24 -3.93 -5.40 11.05
CA HIS A 24 -4.49 -6.40 11.95
C HIS A 24 -6.01 -6.42 11.90
N LEU A 25 -6.67 -5.26 11.94
CA LEU A 25 -8.13 -5.16 11.96
C LEU A 25 -8.76 -5.77 10.70
N ILE A 26 -8.17 -5.59 9.52
CA ILE A 26 -8.63 -6.20 8.27
C ILE A 26 -8.64 -7.74 8.38
N LYS A 27 -7.59 -8.32 8.96
CA LYS A 27 -7.48 -9.78 9.13
C LYS A 27 -8.33 -10.29 10.29
N CYS A 28 -8.39 -9.53 11.37
CA CYS A 28 -9.14 -9.89 12.58
C CYS A 28 -10.64 -9.87 12.29
N LYS A 29 -11.12 -8.89 11.52
CA LYS A 29 -12.51 -8.79 11.06
C LYS A 29 -12.95 -10.03 10.28
N LYS A 30 -12.10 -10.57 9.40
CA LYS A 30 -12.40 -11.81 8.65
C LYS A 30 -12.55 -13.05 9.52
N LYS A 31 -11.87 -13.08 10.67
CA LYS A 31 -11.94 -14.20 11.64
C LYS A 31 -13.07 -14.02 12.65
N TYR A 32 -13.49 -12.79 12.87
CA TYR A 32 -14.55 -12.44 13.81
C TYR A 32 -15.90 -12.83 13.22
N ARG A 33 -16.81 -13.36 14.06
CA ARG A 33 -18.07 -13.98 13.59
C ARG A 33 -19.16 -12.96 13.24
N ASP A 34 -19.04 -11.72 13.73
CA ASP A 34 -20.06 -10.70 13.51
C ASP A 34 -19.84 -10.01 12.15
N GLU A 35 -20.85 -10.10 11.29
CA GLU A 35 -20.82 -9.60 9.90
C GLU A 35 -21.13 -8.10 9.79
N ASP A 36 -21.61 -7.49 10.87
CA ASP A 36 -22.09 -6.12 10.90
C ASP A 36 -21.08 -5.09 11.40
N LEU A 37 -19.78 -5.41 11.35
CA LEU A 37 -18.76 -4.41 11.62
C LEU A 37 -18.33 -3.69 10.35
N GLU A 38 -18.10 -2.39 10.47
CA GLU A 38 -17.56 -1.54 9.43
C GLU A 38 -16.45 -0.65 9.98
N THR A 39 -15.56 -0.24 9.09
CA THR A 39 -14.38 0.57 9.43
C THR A 39 -14.67 2.02 9.05
N CYS A 40 -14.24 2.97 9.88
CA CYS A 40 -14.40 4.38 9.59
C CYS A 40 -13.61 4.79 8.33
N PRO A 41 -14.19 5.60 7.42
CA PRO A 41 -13.49 6.14 6.25
C PRO A 41 -12.33 7.07 6.61
N PHE A 42 -12.41 7.78 7.74
CA PHE A 42 -11.40 8.75 8.17
C PHE A 42 -10.20 8.08 8.85
N ASN A 43 -10.44 7.02 9.63
CA ASN A 43 -9.39 6.30 10.35
C ASN A 43 -9.60 4.78 10.35
N ALA A 44 -8.64 4.05 9.79
CA ALA A 44 -8.67 2.60 9.70
C ALA A 44 -8.55 1.86 11.05
N LYS A 45 -8.22 2.57 12.14
CA LYS A 45 -8.22 2.01 13.50
C LYS A 45 -9.62 1.96 14.13
N HIS A 46 -10.53 2.79 13.65
CA HIS A 46 -11.90 2.90 14.14
C HIS A 46 -12.78 1.82 13.52
N VAL A 47 -13.30 0.91 14.35
CA VAL A 47 -14.19 -0.18 13.92
C VAL A 47 -15.44 -0.16 14.78
N PHE A 48 -16.60 -0.07 14.14
CA PHE A 48 -17.91 0.05 14.79
C PHE A 48 -18.91 -0.91 14.15
N LEU A 49 -20.02 -1.15 14.84
CA LEU A 49 -21.17 -1.80 14.22
C LEU A 49 -21.81 -0.84 13.20
N LYS A 50 -22.35 -1.38 12.10
CA LYS A 50 -23.08 -0.67 11.04
C LYS A 50 -24.03 0.42 11.55
N PRO A 51 -24.96 0.16 12.50
CA PRO A 51 -25.85 1.19 13.02
C PRO A 51 -25.12 2.33 13.76
N GLY A 52 -24.06 2.01 14.52
CA GLY A 52 -23.29 2.99 15.28
C GLY A 52 -22.26 3.77 14.45
N LEU A 53 -21.98 3.32 13.23
CA LEU A 53 -21.05 4.01 12.34
C LEU A 53 -21.59 5.39 11.94
N ARG A 54 -22.89 5.52 11.68
CA ARG A 54 -23.49 6.81 11.28
C ARG A 54 -23.27 7.91 12.31
N SER A 55 -23.56 7.64 13.57
CA SER A 55 -23.29 8.57 14.69
C SER A 55 -21.81 8.85 14.87
N HIS A 56 -20.95 7.85 14.63
CA HIS A 56 -19.50 8.04 14.70
C HIS A 56 -19.01 9.03 13.64
N LEU A 57 -19.51 8.96 12.39
CA LEU A 57 -19.07 9.85 11.31
C LEU A 57 -19.33 11.33 11.62
N GLU A 58 -20.40 11.64 12.35
CA GLU A 58 -20.74 13.00 12.77
C GLU A 58 -19.81 13.52 13.89
N THR A 59 -19.33 12.64 14.76
CA THR A 59 -18.54 12.99 15.97
C THR A 59 -17.08 12.52 15.87
N CYS A 60 -16.61 12.09 14.70
CA CYS A 60 -15.28 11.50 14.56
C CYS A 60 -14.19 12.56 14.81
N PRO A 61 -13.26 12.34 15.76
CA PRO A 61 -12.22 13.32 16.07
C PRO A 61 -11.26 13.52 14.89
N ASP A 62 -10.96 12.45 14.15
CA ASP A 62 -10.04 12.49 13.02
C ASP A 62 -10.65 13.10 11.74
N LYS A 63 -11.93 13.51 11.78
CA LYS A 63 -12.62 14.07 10.61
C LYS A 63 -11.99 15.39 10.17
N ALA A 64 -11.65 16.25 11.11
CA ALA A 64 -11.06 17.56 10.83
C ALA A 64 -9.68 17.43 10.15
N ASP A 65 -8.84 16.53 10.67
CA ASP A 65 -7.50 16.28 10.12
C ASP A 65 -7.58 15.68 8.71
N PHE A 66 -8.53 14.76 8.49
CA PHE A 66 -8.77 14.18 7.18
C PHE A 66 -9.23 15.23 6.16
N GLU A 67 -10.17 16.09 6.54
CA GLU A 67 -10.68 17.18 5.69
C GLU A 67 -9.59 18.19 5.35
N ALA A 68 -8.76 18.58 6.34
CA ALA A 68 -7.62 19.47 6.12
C ALA A 68 -6.62 18.88 5.12
N LYS A 69 -6.32 17.57 5.25
CA LYS A 69 -5.43 16.86 4.33
C LYS A 69 -6.01 16.79 2.92
N MET A 70 -7.30 16.46 2.77
CA MET A 70 -7.96 16.44 1.47
C MET A 70 -7.99 17.83 0.82
N ALA A 71 -8.25 18.88 1.59
CA ALA A 71 -8.23 20.26 1.09
C ALA A 71 -6.82 20.65 0.60
N TYR A 72 -5.78 20.28 1.35
CA TYR A 72 -4.39 20.50 0.94
C TYR A 72 -4.06 19.76 -0.37
N ASP A 73 -4.41 18.48 -0.47
CA ASP A 73 -4.14 17.67 -1.67
C ASP A 73 -4.91 18.20 -2.89
N ASN A 74 -6.14 18.68 -2.72
CA ASN A 74 -6.94 19.29 -3.79
C ASN A 74 -6.39 20.65 -4.25
N GLN A 75 -5.80 21.43 -3.36
CA GLN A 75 -5.13 22.70 -3.71
C GLN A 75 -3.79 22.48 -4.41
N LYS A 76 -3.16 21.32 -4.18
CA LYS A 76 -1.90 20.96 -4.79
C LYS A 76 -2.11 20.68 -6.28
N LYS A 77 -1.77 21.65 -7.13
CA LYS A 77 -1.65 21.41 -8.56
C LYS A 77 -0.72 20.22 -8.78
N PRO A 78 -1.04 19.28 -9.69
CA PRO A 78 -0.16 18.16 -9.97
C PRO A 78 1.22 18.70 -10.35
N SER A 79 2.18 18.50 -9.46
CA SER A 79 3.55 18.95 -9.64
C SER A 79 4.28 17.85 -10.40
N GLY A 80 4.71 18.17 -11.61
CA GLY A 80 5.39 17.24 -12.51
C GLY A 80 4.88 17.35 -13.95
N PHE A 81 5.73 17.00 -14.90
CA PHE A 81 5.33 16.86 -16.30
C PHE A 81 4.48 15.58 -16.44
N LEU A 82 3.16 15.74 -16.46
CA LEU A 82 2.20 14.66 -16.74
C LEU A 82 2.03 14.40 -18.24
N GLY A 83 2.74 15.14 -19.10
CA GLY A 83 2.78 14.83 -20.52
C GLY A 83 3.34 13.43 -20.71
N LEU A 84 2.61 12.58 -21.43
CA LEU A 84 3.19 11.34 -21.90
C LEU A 84 4.47 11.70 -22.66
N PRO A 85 5.62 11.08 -22.34
CA PRO A 85 6.79 11.26 -23.16
C PRO A 85 6.41 10.85 -24.59
N VAL A 86 6.75 11.71 -25.55
CA VAL A 86 6.56 11.41 -26.95
C VAL A 86 7.54 10.29 -27.27
N TYR A 87 7.02 9.06 -27.31
CA TYR A 87 7.74 7.94 -27.86
C TYR A 87 7.68 8.07 -29.38
N GLU A 88 8.84 8.20 -30.02
CA GLU A 88 8.94 7.93 -31.44
C GLU A 88 8.55 6.46 -31.65
N ASP A 89 7.58 6.22 -32.53
CA ASP A 89 7.13 4.88 -32.88
C ASP A 89 8.20 4.23 -33.76
N LYS A 90 9.30 3.83 -33.12
CA LYS A 90 10.38 3.11 -33.78
C LYS A 90 9.85 1.71 -34.03
N VAL A 91 9.58 1.39 -35.29
CA VAL A 91 9.30 0.03 -35.73
C VAL A 91 10.57 -0.79 -35.47
N ILE A 92 10.67 -1.38 -34.29
CA ILE A 92 11.74 -2.34 -33.98
C ILE A 92 11.40 -3.60 -34.75
N ARG A 93 12.15 -3.88 -35.82
CA ARG A 93 12.07 -5.17 -36.50
C ARG A 93 12.69 -6.23 -35.61
N CYS A 94 11.87 -6.86 -34.78
CA CYS A 94 12.21 -8.07 -34.06
C CYS A 94 11.69 -9.28 -34.85
N GLU A 95 12.53 -10.29 -35.04
CA GLU A 95 12.14 -11.57 -35.66
C GLU A 95 11.28 -12.44 -34.71
N GLU A 96 11.29 -12.11 -33.42
CA GLU A 96 10.48 -12.76 -32.39
C GLU A 96 9.36 -11.82 -31.90
N ASN A 97 8.24 -11.81 -32.63
CA ASN A 97 7.04 -11.12 -32.19
C ASN A 97 6.14 -12.07 -31.40
N TRP A 98 6.04 -11.86 -30.09
CA TRP A 98 5.19 -12.68 -29.22
C TRP A 98 3.69 -12.41 -29.46
N ASP A 99 3.34 -11.31 -30.12
CA ASP A 99 1.96 -11.01 -30.52
C ASP A 99 1.50 -11.83 -31.73
N ASP A 100 2.43 -12.30 -32.57
CA ASP A 100 2.12 -13.13 -33.76
C ASP A 100 1.85 -14.59 -33.41
N GLN A 101 2.19 -15.02 -32.19
CA GLN A 101 1.90 -16.36 -31.66
C GLN A 101 0.58 -16.42 -30.88
N ILE A 102 -0.11 -15.27 -30.73
CA ILE A 102 -1.45 -15.23 -30.14
C ILE A 102 -2.42 -15.84 -31.14
N LEU A 103 -2.88 -17.05 -30.87
CA LEU A 103 -3.90 -17.70 -31.69
C LEU A 103 -5.13 -16.77 -31.85
N PRO A 104 -5.77 -16.71 -33.03
CA PRO A 104 -6.91 -15.83 -33.28
C PRO A 104 -8.12 -16.09 -32.36
N ALA A 105 -8.12 -17.20 -31.62
CA ALA A 105 -9.11 -17.50 -30.58
C ALA A 105 -8.93 -16.67 -29.29
N THR A 106 -7.74 -16.10 -29.05
CA THR A 106 -7.40 -15.31 -27.85
C THR A 106 -7.13 -13.84 -28.15
N GLN A 107 -7.02 -13.44 -29.43
CA GLN A 107 -7.16 -12.04 -29.79
C GLN A 107 -8.57 -11.61 -29.37
N ALA A 108 -8.66 -10.58 -28.51
CA ALA A 108 -9.94 -9.98 -28.20
C ALA A 108 -10.61 -9.66 -29.53
N ARG A 109 -11.81 -10.22 -29.76
CA ARG A 109 -12.57 -9.92 -30.97
C ARG A 109 -12.59 -8.42 -31.11
N GLU A 110 -11.94 -7.90 -32.15
CA GLU A 110 -12.29 -6.61 -32.69
C GLU A 110 -13.67 -6.78 -33.33
N ASP A 111 -14.70 -6.87 -32.49
CA ASP A 111 -16.06 -6.70 -32.94
C ASP A 111 -16.16 -5.24 -33.39
N LYS A 112 -15.82 -4.99 -34.67
CA LYS A 112 -16.01 -3.71 -35.39
C LYS A 112 -17.50 -3.32 -35.50
N GLN A 113 -18.36 -4.06 -34.82
CA GLN A 113 -19.79 -3.86 -34.70
C GLN A 113 -20.19 -3.82 -33.22
N PHE A 114 -19.54 -3.00 -32.41
CA PHE A 114 -20.31 -2.40 -31.32
C PHE A 114 -21.24 -1.38 -31.97
N PRO A 115 -22.56 -1.57 -31.97
CA PRO A 115 -23.45 -0.48 -32.34
C PRO A 115 -23.14 0.66 -31.38
N THR A 116 -22.78 1.82 -31.92
CA THR A 116 -22.78 3.07 -31.17
C THR A 116 -24.06 3.09 -30.34
N ARG A 117 -23.95 2.98 -29.01
CA ARG A 117 -25.05 3.40 -28.15
C ARG A 117 -25.20 4.88 -28.44
N GLN A 118 -26.15 5.22 -29.30
CA GLN A 118 -26.72 6.55 -29.30
C GLN A 118 -27.45 6.62 -27.96
N ASP A 119 -26.74 7.07 -26.92
CA ASP A 119 -27.40 7.42 -25.66
C ASP A 119 -28.39 8.53 -25.99
N PRO A 120 -29.70 8.32 -25.76
CA PRO A 120 -30.64 9.42 -25.79
C PRO A 120 -30.30 10.31 -24.58
N GLY A 121 -29.57 11.39 -24.83
CA GLY A 121 -29.43 12.54 -23.95
C GLY A 121 -29.07 12.25 -22.49
N PHE A 122 -27.78 12.05 -22.20
CA PHE A 122 -27.27 12.37 -20.87
C PHE A 122 -27.26 13.90 -20.71
N VAL A 123 -28.40 14.47 -20.32
CA VAL A 123 -28.48 15.85 -19.86
C VAL A 123 -27.76 15.90 -18.52
N SER A 124 -26.57 16.49 -18.51
CA SER A 124 -25.92 16.96 -17.29
C SER A 124 -26.83 18.00 -16.63
N ARG A 125 -27.60 17.60 -15.62
CA ARG A 125 -28.35 18.51 -14.77
C ARG A 125 -27.66 18.62 -13.42
N CYS A 126 -26.59 19.40 -13.39
CA CYS A 126 -26.21 20.12 -12.18
C CYS A 126 -27.04 21.41 -12.16
N THR A 127 -28.16 21.42 -11.44
CA THR A 127 -28.81 22.66 -11.01
C THR A 127 -29.16 22.54 -9.54
N THR A 128 -28.48 23.34 -8.73
CA THR A 128 -28.93 23.80 -7.43
C THR A 128 -30.34 24.37 -7.55
N ASN A 129 -31.32 23.81 -6.87
CA ASN A 129 -32.64 24.42 -6.77
C ASN A 129 -33.07 24.52 -5.31
N SER A 130 -32.96 25.74 -4.78
CA SER A 130 -33.98 26.36 -3.94
C SER A 130 -35.36 26.25 -4.59
N GLU A 131 -36.40 26.01 -3.76
CA GLU A 131 -37.80 26.46 -3.85
C GLU A 131 -38.49 26.48 -5.23
N THR A 132 -39.70 26.01 -5.52
CA THR A 132 -40.93 25.50 -4.91
C THR A 132 -41.64 24.83 -6.13
N GLU A 133 -42.66 23.96 -6.11
CA GLU A 133 -43.97 24.00 -5.51
C GLU A 133 -44.73 22.70 -5.92
N LYS A 134 -45.86 22.43 -5.25
CA LYS A 134 -46.72 21.22 -5.23
C LYS A 134 -47.14 20.62 -6.58
N ILE A 135 -47.50 19.33 -6.57
CA ILE A 135 -48.72 18.73 -7.18
C ILE A 135 -49.04 17.35 -6.53
N PRO A 136 -50.33 16.94 -6.42
CA PRO A 136 -50.86 16.06 -5.36
C PRO A 136 -50.86 14.54 -5.58
N GLN A 137 -51.12 13.83 -4.48
CA GLN A 137 -51.31 12.37 -4.35
C GLN A 137 -52.67 11.90 -4.88
N GLU A 138 -52.71 10.73 -5.54
CA GLU A 138 -53.89 9.86 -5.51
C GLU A 138 -53.47 8.38 -5.39
N GLU A 139 -54.25 7.66 -4.59
CA GLU A 139 -54.06 6.29 -4.12
C GLU A 139 -54.60 5.25 -5.12
N GLY A 140 -53.98 4.08 -5.17
CA GLY A 140 -54.51 2.93 -5.91
C GLY A 140 -53.83 1.62 -5.52
N GLN A 141 -54.40 0.92 -4.54
CA GLN A 141 -54.01 -0.44 -4.15
C GLN A 141 -54.49 -1.47 -5.20
N ARG A 142 -53.69 -2.51 -5.47
CA ARG A 142 -53.97 -3.93 -5.14
C ARG A 142 -53.33 -4.95 -6.09
N THR A 143 -52.62 -5.91 -5.47
CA THR A 143 -52.66 -7.38 -5.70
C THR A 143 -52.12 -7.89 -7.05
N SER A 144 -51.59 -9.11 -7.24
CA SER A 144 -51.16 -10.24 -6.41
C SER A 144 -50.66 -11.32 -7.39
N THR A 145 -49.74 -12.16 -6.94
CA THR A 145 -49.55 -13.58 -7.27
C THR A 145 -48.85 -14.07 -8.55
N LYS A 146 -47.86 -14.95 -8.24
CA LYS A 146 -47.47 -16.24 -8.87
C LYS A 146 -46.51 -16.15 -10.07
N SER A 147 -45.22 -16.48 -9.93
CA SER A 147 -44.55 -17.77 -9.63
C SER A 147 -44.15 -18.58 -10.87
N LYS A 148 -42.84 -18.75 -11.10
CA LYS A 148 -42.08 -19.99 -11.40
C LYS A 148 -40.80 -19.62 -12.18
N LEU A 149 -39.63 -19.75 -11.54
CA LEU A 149 -38.72 -20.91 -11.61
C LEU A 149 -38.03 -21.07 -12.98
N LYS A 150 -36.76 -20.65 -13.08
CA LYS A 150 -35.57 -21.55 -13.09
C LYS A 150 -34.28 -20.82 -13.48
N LYS A 151 -33.26 -21.05 -12.64
CA LYS A 151 -31.84 -21.34 -12.95
C LYS A 151 -31.11 -20.44 -13.95
N SER A 152 -29.98 -19.85 -13.54
CA SER A 152 -28.68 -20.25 -14.11
C SER A 152 -27.51 -19.64 -13.34
N ILE A 153 -26.47 -20.44 -13.22
CA ILE A 153 -25.17 -20.18 -12.62
C ILE A 153 -24.41 -19.16 -13.47
N GLN A 154 -23.93 -18.09 -12.85
CA GLN A 154 -22.73 -17.33 -13.24
C GLN A 154 -22.19 -16.71 -11.95
N SER A 155 -20.91 -16.62 -11.63
CA SER A 155 -19.67 -17.17 -12.14
C SER A 155 -18.63 -16.59 -11.19
N LEU A 156 -17.95 -17.43 -10.41
CA LEU A 156 -16.73 -17.02 -9.74
C LEU A 156 -15.65 -16.78 -10.80
N SER A 157 -15.02 -15.62 -10.78
CA SER A 157 -13.64 -15.45 -11.26
C SER A 157 -12.99 -14.40 -10.35
N ALA A 158 -12.19 -14.77 -9.35
CA ALA A 158 -10.86 -15.36 -9.49
C ALA A 158 -9.99 -14.51 -10.42
N VAL A 159 -9.19 -13.62 -9.82
CA VAL A 159 -7.81 -13.46 -10.28
C VAL A 159 -6.92 -13.50 -9.04
N PHE A 160 -6.25 -14.64 -8.93
CA PHE A 160 -5.18 -14.90 -8.00
C PHE A 160 -3.97 -14.04 -8.32
N ALA A 161 -3.17 -13.86 -7.28
CA ALA A 161 -1.87 -13.22 -7.29
C ALA A 161 -0.85 -13.91 -8.21
N SER A 162 0.00 -13.07 -8.79
CA SER A 162 1.43 -13.29 -9.03
C SER A 162 2.07 -11.90 -8.84
N GLY A 163 3.09 -11.65 -8.04
CA GLY A 163 4.27 -12.45 -7.77
C GLY A 163 5.49 -11.78 -8.43
N LEU A 164 6.12 -10.85 -7.70
CA LEU A 164 7.54 -10.39 -7.72
C LEU A 164 8.20 -10.07 -9.09
N SER A 165 8.80 -8.91 -9.32
CA SER A 165 10.13 -8.59 -8.78
C SER A 165 10.50 -7.09 -8.90
N MET A 166 11.39 -6.67 -8.02
CA MET A 166 11.95 -5.33 -7.89
C MET A 166 13.07 -5.08 -8.91
N VAL A 167 13.05 -3.92 -9.57
CA VAL A 167 14.27 -3.17 -9.91
C VAL A 167 13.96 -1.69 -9.72
N GLY A 168 14.68 -1.08 -8.77
CA GLY A 168 14.43 0.28 -8.32
C GLY A 168 15.22 1.28 -9.16
N THR A 169 14.51 2.10 -9.93
CA THR A 169 15.04 3.37 -10.43
C THR A 169 14.46 4.47 -9.53
N ARG A 170 15.30 5.03 -8.65
CA ARG A 170 14.93 6.14 -7.78
C ARG A 170 14.51 7.34 -8.64
N ARG A 171 13.26 7.80 -8.50
CA ARG A 171 12.88 9.18 -8.82
C ARG A 171 12.55 9.90 -7.52
N GLY A 172 13.25 11.01 -7.30
CA GLY A 172 13.20 11.82 -6.10
C GLY A 172 11.84 12.46 -5.86
N CYS A 173 11.49 12.59 -4.58
CA CYS A 173 10.37 13.36 -4.11
C CYS A 173 10.71 14.87 -4.08
N PRO A 174 9.73 15.76 -4.32
CA PRO A 174 9.91 17.20 -4.28
C PRO A 174 10.04 17.70 -2.83
N GLY A 175 10.86 18.75 -2.68
CA GLY A 175 11.29 19.31 -1.40
C GLY A 175 10.14 19.74 -0.49
N TYR A 176 10.28 19.36 0.78
CA TYR A 176 9.62 20.01 1.91
C TYR A 176 10.68 20.92 2.56
N ALA A 177 10.28 22.15 2.86
CA ALA A 177 11.14 23.18 3.42
C ALA A 177 11.80 22.69 4.73
N LYS A 178 13.13 22.86 4.80
CA LYS A 178 13.93 22.62 5.99
C LYS A 178 13.74 23.79 6.95
N GLU A 179 13.17 23.50 8.12
CA GLU A 179 13.48 24.24 9.35
C GLU A 179 14.73 23.62 9.96
N ASP A 180 15.55 24.45 10.58
CA ASP A 180 16.93 24.19 11.02
C ASP A 180 17.11 22.95 11.92
N GLU A 181 17.70 21.87 11.39
CA GLU A 181 18.10 20.67 12.14
C GLU A 181 19.47 20.18 11.65
N GLY A 182 20.53 20.63 12.30
CA GLY A 182 21.93 20.37 11.94
C GLY A 182 22.57 19.14 12.60
N SER A 183 21.82 18.35 13.37
CA SER A 183 22.39 17.27 14.20
C SER A 183 21.79 15.87 13.94
N GLU A 184 20.56 15.76 13.44
CA GLU A 184 19.88 14.46 13.30
C GLU A 184 20.42 13.59 12.14
N ASP A 185 20.93 14.19 11.06
CA ASP A 185 21.45 13.48 9.87
C ASP A 185 22.73 12.67 10.18
N SER A 186 23.50 13.10 11.20
CA SER A 186 24.76 12.47 11.61
C SER A 186 24.54 11.14 12.36
N LEU A 187 23.51 11.06 13.21
CA LEU A 187 23.23 9.87 14.02
C LEU A 187 22.68 8.72 13.18
N GLU A 188 21.81 9.02 12.22
CA GLU A 188 21.28 8.00 11.30
C GLU A 188 22.40 7.35 10.47
N ASP A 189 23.38 8.14 10.06
CA ASP A 189 24.52 7.65 9.29
C ASP A 189 25.48 6.80 10.13
N CYS A 190 25.71 7.16 11.40
CA CYS A 190 26.47 6.32 12.34
C CYS A 190 25.79 4.95 12.55
N HIS A 191 24.46 4.93 12.73
CA HIS A 191 23.70 3.68 12.85
C HIS A 191 23.76 2.81 11.59
N LYS A 192 23.73 3.41 10.38
CA LYS A 192 23.88 2.68 9.12
C LYS A 192 25.27 2.06 8.99
N GLN A 193 26.32 2.76 9.44
CA GLN A 193 27.70 2.26 9.41
C GLN A 193 27.91 1.10 10.39
N LEU A 194 27.40 1.20 11.62
CA LEU A 194 27.45 0.10 12.60
C LEU A 194 26.83 -1.19 12.06
N LYS A 195 25.63 -1.11 11.47
CA LYS A 195 24.97 -2.29 10.88
C LYS A 195 25.79 -2.94 9.76
N LYS A 196 26.57 -2.16 8.99
CA LYS A 196 27.46 -2.70 7.95
C LYS A 196 28.64 -3.45 8.57
N ILE A 197 29.25 -2.89 9.61
CA ILE A 197 30.39 -3.49 10.31
C ILE A 197 29.96 -4.78 11.03
N GLU A 198 28.83 -4.78 11.71
CA GLU A 198 28.29 -5.97 12.39
C GLU A 198 28.00 -7.13 11.43
N LYS A 199 27.55 -6.83 10.20
CA LYS A 199 27.36 -7.86 9.16
C LYS A 199 28.70 -8.47 8.75
N LYS A 200 29.74 -7.65 8.57
CA LYS A 200 31.10 -8.12 8.25
C LYS A 200 31.69 -8.97 9.37
N LEU A 201 31.51 -8.55 10.64
CA LEU A 201 31.96 -9.33 11.81
C LEU A 201 31.24 -10.68 11.92
N ARG A 202 29.93 -10.74 11.66
CA ARG A 202 29.20 -12.01 11.61
C ARG A 202 29.72 -12.95 10.52
N GLN A 203 30.02 -12.41 9.34
CA GLN A 203 30.60 -13.21 8.26
C GLN A 203 31.98 -13.76 8.65
N ILE A 204 32.80 -12.96 9.32
CA ILE A 204 34.11 -13.41 9.82
C ILE A 204 33.96 -14.48 10.89
N GLN A 205 33.03 -14.32 11.83
CA GLN A 205 32.78 -15.32 12.86
C GLN A 205 32.41 -16.69 12.26
N LEU A 206 31.60 -16.71 11.20
CA LEU A 206 31.31 -17.95 10.46
C LEU A 206 32.54 -18.55 9.77
N LEU A 207 33.53 -17.73 9.38
CA LEU A 207 34.79 -18.24 8.82
C LEU A 207 35.70 -18.80 9.93
N GLU A 208 35.72 -18.18 11.10
CA GLU A 208 36.46 -18.69 12.28
C GLU A 208 35.88 -20.00 12.79
N ASP A 209 34.54 -20.13 12.82
CA ASP A 209 33.88 -21.39 13.20
C ASP A 209 34.26 -22.51 12.22
N LYS A 210 34.33 -22.22 10.91
CA LYS A 210 34.80 -23.18 9.89
C LYS A 210 36.28 -23.54 10.04
N GLU A 211 37.12 -22.58 10.45
CA GLU A 211 38.52 -22.84 10.77
C GLU A 211 38.64 -23.77 11.98
N GLN A 212 37.82 -23.55 13.02
CA GLN A 212 37.76 -24.41 14.21
C GLN A 212 37.25 -25.82 13.91
N GLU A 213 36.34 -25.96 12.94
CA GLU A 213 35.89 -27.27 12.42
C GLU A 213 36.97 -28.00 11.59
N GLY A 214 38.15 -27.40 11.42
CA GLY A 214 39.30 -27.99 10.73
C GLY A 214 39.27 -27.82 9.22
N HIS A 215 38.43 -26.91 8.69
CA HIS A 215 38.41 -26.59 7.27
C HIS A 215 39.56 -25.65 6.91
N THR A 216 40.32 -25.99 5.87
CA THR A 216 41.40 -25.13 5.38
C THR A 216 40.81 -23.89 4.70
N LEU A 217 40.95 -22.72 5.33
CA LEU A 217 40.50 -21.45 4.76
C LEU A 217 41.36 -21.04 3.57
N ASN A 218 40.72 -20.45 2.56
CA ASN A 218 41.42 -19.89 1.40
C ASN A 218 42.24 -18.65 1.80
N THR A 219 43.28 -18.30 1.04
CA THR A 219 44.16 -17.14 1.29
C THR A 219 43.37 -15.83 1.43
N GLU A 220 42.32 -15.66 0.64
CA GLU A 220 41.40 -14.51 0.73
C GLU A 220 40.50 -14.52 1.98
N GLU A 221 40.16 -15.70 2.49
CA GLU A 221 39.33 -15.85 3.69
C GLU A 221 40.14 -15.58 4.95
N VAL A 222 41.40 -16.06 4.99
CA VAL A 222 42.37 -15.72 6.03
C VAL A 222 42.59 -14.20 6.10
N ALA A 223 42.68 -13.53 4.95
CA ALA A 223 42.76 -12.07 4.91
C ALA A 223 41.53 -11.38 5.52
N LYS A 224 40.32 -11.93 5.32
CA LYS A 224 39.07 -11.41 5.92
C LYS A 224 39.06 -11.59 7.44
N VAL A 225 39.51 -12.75 7.94
CA VAL A 225 39.68 -13.02 9.38
C VAL A 225 40.70 -12.05 9.99
N GLY A 226 41.81 -11.78 9.30
CA GLY A 226 42.82 -10.80 9.73
C GLY A 226 42.29 -9.36 9.86
N MET A 227 41.22 -9.00 9.13
CA MET A 227 40.58 -7.68 9.28
C MET A 227 39.65 -7.57 10.49
N LYS A 228 39.39 -8.65 11.23
CA LYS A 228 38.49 -8.68 12.39
C LYS A 228 38.83 -7.59 13.41
N ALA A 229 40.08 -7.51 13.85
CA ALA A 229 40.52 -6.54 14.86
C ALA A 229 40.28 -5.09 14.43
N LYS A 230 40.48 -4.78 13.14
CA LYS A 230 40.21 -3.44 12.59
C LYS A 230 38.71 -3.12 12.59
N LEU A 231 37.88 -4.09 12.23
CA LEU A 231 36.43 -3.93 12.20
C LEU A 231 35.82 -3.85 13.61
N THR A 232 36.36 -4.57 14.59
CA THR A 232 35.94 -4.46 16.00
C THR A 232 36.28 -3.09 16.56
N GLN A 233 37.49 -2.59 16.32
CA GLN A 233 37.89 -1.24 16.75
C GLN A 233 37.04 -0.15 16.07
N GLN A 234 36.74 -0.29 14.77
CA GLN A 234 35.83 0.64 14.08
C GLN A 234 34.41 0.62 14.65
N LYS A 235 33.94 -0.54 15.12
CA LYS A 235 32.64 -0.65 15.78
C LYS A 235 32.66 0.11 17.11
N GLU A 236 33.67 -0.11 17.94
CA GLU A 236 33.82 0.54 19.24
C GLU A 236 33.88 2.07 19.09
N ASN A 237 34.73 2.58 18.18
CA ASN A 237 34.82 4.02 17.91
C ASN A 237 33.48 4.64 17.47
N LEU A 238 32.70 3.94 16.63
CA LEU A 238 31.38 4.42 16.20
C LEU A 238 30.34 4.33 17.32
N GLN A 239 30.45 3.34 18.21
CA GLN A 239 29.60 3.25 19.39
C GLN A 239 29.92 4.39 20.36
N GLU A 240 31.20 4.63 20.66
CA GLU A 240 31.64 5.75 21.51
C GLU A 240 31.17 7.09 20.96
N LYS A 241 31.26 7.30 19.64
CA LYS A 241 30.76 8.51 18.98
C LYS A 241 29.25 8.72 19.19
N MET A 242 28.47 7.66 19.27
CA MET A 242 27.03 7.76 19.55
C MET A 242 26.68 8.02 21.02
N TYR A 243 27.57 7.72 21.96
CA TYR A 243 27.36 7.95 23.39
C TYR A 243 28.03 9.23 23.90
N SER A 244 28.83 9.91 23.06
CA SER A 244 29.53 11.15 23.42
C SER A 244 28.84 12.42 22.94
N ASP A 245 27.91 12.31 21.97
CA ASP A 245 27.02 13.38 21.49
C ASP A 245 25.66 13.31 22.22
#